data_AF-G3SJE9-F1
#
_entry.id   AF-G3SJE9-F1
#
_cell.length_a   1.000
_cell.length_b   1.000
_cell.length_c   1.000
_cell.angle_alpha   90.00
_cell.angle_beta   90.00
_cell.angle_gamma   90.00
#
_symmetry.space_group_name_H-M   'P 1'
#
loop_
_entity.id
_entity.type
_entity.pdbx_description
1 polymer ?
#
loop_
_entity_poly.entity_id
_entity_poly.type
_entity_poly.pdbx_seq_one_letter_code
_entity_poly.pdbx_strand_id
1 'polypeptide(L)'
;MKFFQHFIMKIFKHTKDVFQLKDLEKIAPKEKGITAMSVKEVLQSLVDDGMVDCERIGTSNYYWAFPSKALHARKHKLEVLESQLSDGSQKHASLQKSIEKAKIGRCETEERTRLAKELSSLRDQREQLKAEVEKYKDCDPQVVEEIRQANKVAKEAANRWTGMYYNNADKL
;
A
#
# COMPACT_ATOMS: atom_id res chain seq x y z
N MET A 1 42.07 1.49 -15.61
CA MET A 1 40.96 1.56 -16.59
C MET A 1 40.49 2.99 -16.89
N LYS A 2 40.04 3.79 -15.91
CA LYS A 2 39.48 5.16 -16.15
C LYS A 2 40.40 6.13 -16.89
N PHE A 3 41.72 5.99 -16.76
CA PHE A 3 42.69 6.82 -17.48
C PHE A 3 42.58 6.64 -19.02
N PHE A 4 42.41 5.41 -19.49
CA PHE A 4 42.31 5.11 -20.93
C PHE A 4 40.95 5.49 -21.53
N GLN A 5 39.88 5.42 -20.73
CA GLN A 5 38.52 5.85 -21.14
C GLN A 5 38.52 7.31 -21.64
N HIS A 6 39.23 8.21 -20.95
CA HIS A 6 39.33 9.62 -21.31
C HIS A 6 39.89 9.84 -22.73
N PHE A 7 40.88 9.03 -23.12
CA PHE A 7 41.52 9.15 -24.41
C PHE A 7 40.63 8.64 -25.56
N ILE A 8 39.92 7.52 -25.37
CA ILE A 8 38.94 7.05 -26.33
C ILE A 8 37.79 8.07 -26.48
N MET A 9 37.30 8.64 -25.38
CA MET A 9 36.30 9.70 -25.42
C MET A 9 36.78 10.95 -26.16
N LYS A 10 38.07 11.30 -26.06
CA LYS A 10 38.65 12.41 -26.83
C LYS A 10 38.62 12.15 -28.34
N ILE A 11 38.81 10.91 -28.78
CA ILE A 11 38.70 10.54 -30.20
C ILE A 11 37.29 10.86 -30.68
N PHE A 12 36.26 10.29 -30.05
CA PHE A 12 34.86 10.55 -30.42
C PHE A 12 34.49 12.04 -30.39
N LYS A 13 34.96 12.79 -29.39
CA LYS A 13 34.66 14.23 -29.27
C LYS A 13 35.32 15.08 -30.35
N HIS A 14 36.52 14.71 -30.78
CA HIS A 14 37.28 15.45 -31.77
C HIS A 14 36.82 15.14 -33.19
N THR A 15 36.68 13.86 -33.51
CA THR A 15 36.27 13.40 -34.86
C THR A 15 34.77 13.59 -35.09
N LYS A 16 33.95 13.47 -34.04
CA LYS A 16 32.47 13.52 -34.12
C LYS A 16 31.92 12.53 -35.14
N ASP A 17 32.55 11.35 -35.21
CA ASP A 17 32.29 10.34 -36.22
C ASP A 17 31.89 8.99 -35.58
N VAL A 18 31.42 8.07 -36.40
CA VAL A 18 31.02 6.72 -36.05
C VAL A 18 32.15 5.75 -36.42
N PHE A 19 32.47 4.82 -35.52
CA PHE A 19 33.59 3.91 -35.71
C PHE A 19 33.17 2.44 -35.55
N GLN A 20 33.83 1.56 -36.27
CA GLN A 20 33.86 0.13 -35.90
C GLN A 20 35.01 -0.13 -34.93
N LEU A 21 34.94 -1.26 -34.22
CA LEU A 21 36.01 -1.67 -33.30
C LEU A 21 37.39 -1.71 -34.01
N LYS A 22 37.45 -2.22 -35.23
CA LYS A 22 38.68 -2.32 -36.03
C LYS A 22 39.30 -0.95 -36.34
N ASP A 23 38.49 0.10 -36.44
CA ASP A 23 38.97 1.46 -36.69
C ASP A 23 39.57 2.03 -35.41
N LEU A 24 38.88 1.86 -34.29
CA LEU A 24 39.36 2.30 -32.97
C LEU A 24 40.63 1.56 -32.55
N GLU A 25 40.76 0.27 -32.87
CA GLU A 25 41.99 -0.52 -32.64
C GLU A 25 43.20 0.00 -33.44
N LYS A 26 42.99 0.76 -34.52
CA LYS A 26 44.07 1.43 -35.27
C LYS A 26 44.34 2.85 -34.79
N ILE A 27 43.27 3.61 -34.53
CA ILE A 27 43.37 5.04 -34.18
C ILE A 27 43.87 5.23 -32.75
N ALA A 28 43.35 4.44 -31.78
CA ALA A 28 43.66 4.63 -30.37
C ALA A 28 45.15 4.38 -30.01
N PRO A 29 45.84 3.36 -30.55
CA PRO A 29 47.28 3.22 -30.38
C PRO A 29 48.06 4.35 -31.05
N LYS A 30 47.70 4.71 -32.28
CA LYS A 30 48.42 5.70 -33.09
C LYS A 30 48.34 7.11 -32.51
N GLU A 31 47.16 7.54 -32.08
CA GLU A 31 46.94 8.92 -31.62
C GLU A 31 47.14 9.12 -30.13
N LYS A 32 46.82 8.10 -29.32
CA LYS A 32 46.71 8.24 -27.85
C LYS A 32 47.58 7.24 -27.08
N GLY A 33 48.36 6.41 -27.77
CA GLY A 33 49.29 5.45 -27.14
C GLY A 33 48.61 4.34 -26.35
N ILE A 34 47.33 4.05 -26.63
CA ILE A 34 46.60 2.95 -25.97
C ILE A 34 47.01 1.63 -26.62
N THR A 35 47.37 0.61 -25.84
CA THR A 35 47.67 -0.72 -26.38
C THR A 35 46.46 -1.29 -27.11
N ALA A 36 46.65 -1.78 -28.36
CA ALA A 36 45.54 -2.30 -29.18
C ALA A 36 44.71 -3.38 -28.46
N MET A 37 45.36 -4.25 -27.68
CA MET A 37 44.71 -5.32 -26.92
C MET A 37 43.72 -4.81 -25.85
N SER A 38 43.86 -3.59 -25.35
CA SER A 38 42.98 -3.03 -24.31
C SER A 38 41.87 -2.14 -24.86
N VAL A 39 41.89 -1.79 -26.15
CA VAL A 39 40.90 -0.89 -26.77
C VAL A 39 39.49 -1.45 -26.62
N LYS A 40 39.31 -2.76 -26.86
CA LYS A 40 38.00 -3.43 -26.73
C LYS A 40 37.44 -3.34 -25.31
N GLU A 41 38.24 -3.65 -24.29
CA GLU A 41 37.81 -3.61 -22.89
C GLU A 41 37.47 -2.19 -22.43
N VAL A 42 38.29 -1.21 -22.82
CA VAL A 42 38.05 0.20 -22.48
C VAL A 42 36.81 0.73 -23.20
N LEU A 43 36.60 0.37 -24.46
CA LEU A 43 35.40 0.73 -25.23
C LEU A 43 34.15 0.09 -24.61
N GLN A 44 34.20 -1.18 -24.25
CA GLN A 44 33.06 -1.85 -23.60
C GLN A 44 32.70 -1.17 -22.28
N SER A 45 33.70 -0.85 -21.45
CA SER A 45 33.47 -0.12 -20.20
C SER A 45 32.84 1.27 -20.42
N LEU A 46 33.15 1.96 -21.53
CA LEU A 46 32.50 3.23 -21.89
C LEU A 46 31.04 3.05 -22.33
N VAL A 47 30.72 1.93 -22.99
CA VAL A 47 29.35 1.57 -23.36
C VAL A 47 28.54 1.22 -22.11
N ASP A 48 29.12 0.44 -21.19
CA ASP A 48 28.50 0.05 -19.93
C ASP A 48 28.20 1.29 -19.04
N ASP A 49 29.11 2.28 -19.04
CA ASP A 49 28.93 3.57 -18.37
C ASP A 49 27.95 4.52 -19.11
N GLY A 50 27.41 4.11 -20.26
CA GLY A 50 26.48 4.90 -21.09
C GLY A 50 27.10 6.12 -21.78
N MET A 51 28.44 6.21 -21.82
CA MET A 51 29.20 7.32 -22.39
C MET A 51 29.39 7.19 -23.91
N VAL A 52 29.41 5.97 -24.42
CA VAL A 52 29.47 5.63 -25.85
C VAL A 52 28.24 4.80 -26.20
N ASP A 53 27.59 5.17 -27.29
CA ASP A 53 26.52 4.38 -27.88
C ASP A 53 27.09 3.25 -28.71
N CYS A 54 26.44 2.10 -28.68
CA CYS A 54 26.76 0.94 -29.49
C CYS A 54 25.48 0.43 -30.14
N GLU A 55 25.48 0.29 -31.45
CA GLU A 55 24.38 -0.34 -32.19
C GLU A 55 24.90 -1.34 -33.20
N ARG A 56 24.19 -2.46 -33.30
CA ARG A 56 24.51 -3.52 -34.25
C ARG A 56 23.70 -3.31 -35.53
N ILE A 57 24.40 -3.09 -36.64
CA ILE A 57 23.81 -2.94 -37.97
C ILE A 57 24.37 -4.07 -38.85
N GLY A 58 23.49 -4.99 -39.27
CA GLY A 58 23.88 -6.21 -39.97
C GLY A 58 24.77 -7.11 -39.11
N THR A 59 25.99 -7.38 -39.58
CA THR A 59 26.97 -8.22 -38.87
C THR A 59 27.92 -7.44 -37.96
N SER A 60 27.89 -6.10 -38.00
CA SER A 60 28.90 -5.23 -37.40
C SER A 60 28.32 -4.35 -36.29
N ASN A 61 29.14 -4.05 -35.28
CA ASN A 61 28.81 -3.10 -34.23
C ASN A 61 29.44 -1.73 -34.57
N TYR A 62 28.64 -0.69 -34.41
CA TYR A 62 29.00 0.71 -34.64
C TYR A 62 28.98 1.46 -33.32
N TYR A 63 30.00 2.28 -33.09
CA TYR A 63 30.19 3.02 -31.87
C TYR A 63 30.27 4.52 -32.15
N TRP A 64 29.59 5.33 -31.35
CA TRP A 64 29.64 6.79 -31.44
C TRP A 64 29.39 7.44 -30.09
N ALA A 65 29.75 8.72 -29.96
CA ALA A 65 29.40 9.50 -28.77
C ALA A 65 29.20 10.96 -29.11
N PHE A 66 28.05 11.52 -28.73
CA PHE A 66 27.77 12.94 -28.90
C PHE A 66 28.23 13.73 -27.67
N PRO A 67 29.01 14.83 -27.84
CA PRO A 67 29.43 15.68 -26.72
C PRO A 67 28.26 16.22 -25.89
N SER A 68 27.12 16.43 -26.54
CA SER A 68 25.90 16.96 -25.94
C SER A 68 25.13 15.94 -25.10
N LYS A 69 25.30 14.62 -25.33
CA LYS A 69 24.45 13.58 -24.72
C LYS A 69 24.52 13.58 -23.20
N ALA A 70 25.73 13.62 -22.64
CA ALA A 70 25.93 13.65 -21.19
C ALA A 70 25.28 14.88 -20.53
N LEU A 71 25.32 16.04 -21.21
CA LEU A 71 24.68 17.27 -20.75
C LEU A 71 23.15 17.15 -20.79
N HIS A 72 22.58 16.64 -21.88
CA HIS A 72 21.13 16.46 -22.01
C HIS A 72 20.59 15.45 -21.01
N ALA A 73 21.27 14.31 -20.83
CA ALA A 73 20.88 13.31 -19.83
C ALA A 73 20.86 13.89 -18.41
N ARG A 74 21.85 14.72 -18.05
CA ARG A 74 21.88 15.41 -16.75
C ARG A 74 20.77 16.45 -16.61
N LYS A 75 20.52 17.26 -17.64
CA LYS A 75 19.43 18.25 -17.65
C LYS A 75 18.07 17.59 -17.49
N HIS A 76 17.78 16.56 -18.28
CA HIS A 76 16.55 15.80 -18.18
C HIS A 76 16.38 15.17 -16.78
N LYS A 77 17.45 14.58 -16.23
CA LYS A 77 17.40 14.01 -14.87
C LYS A 77 17.12 15.07 -13.81
N LEU A 78 17.69 16.26 -13.96
CA LEU A 78 17.45 17.39 -13.06
C LEU A 78 15.98 17.86 -13.15
N GLU A 79 15.44 18.04 -14.35
CA GLU A 79 14.04 18.43 -14.57
C GLU A 79 13.06 17.41 -13.96
N VAL A 80 13.31 16.11 -14.14
CA VAL A 80 12.51 15.04 -13.52
C VAL A 80 12.57 15.11 -11.99
N LEU A 81 13.76 15.31 -11.42
CA LEU A 81 13.92 15.41 -9.96
C LEU A 81 13.26 16.68 -9.40
N GLU A 82 13.34 17.79 -10.10
CA GLU A 82 12.66 19.04 -9.73
C GLU A 82 11.14 18.89 -9.75
N SER A 83 10.59 18.24 -10.78
CA SER A 83 9.16 17.91 -10.86
C SER A 83 8.73 17.01 -9.70
N GLN A 84 9.48 15.94 -9.41
CA GLN A 84 9.19 15.04 -8.28
C GLN A 84 9.27 15.75 -6.93
N LEU A 85 10.23 16.66 -6.75
CA LEU A 85 10.37 17.45 -5.53
C LEU A 85 9.18 18.40 -5.35
N SER A 86 8.76 19.05 -6.43
CA SER A 86 7.60 19.94 -6.43
C SER A 86 6.32 19.19 -6.05
N ASP A 87 6.04 18.05 -6.71
CA ASP A 87 4.89 17.20 -6.43
C ASP A 87 4.90 16.67 -5.00
N GLY A 88 6.08 16.23 -4.53
CA GLY A 88 6.28 15.76 -3.16
C GLY A 88 6.01 16.85 -2.13
N SER A 89 6.50 18.07 -2.39
CA SER A 89 6.31 19.23 -1.52
C SER A 89 4.84 19.65 -1.45
N GLN A 90 4.13 19.65 -2.59
CA GLN A 90 2.70 19.94 -2.64
C GLN A 90 1.89 18.90 -1.86
N LYS A 91 2.19 17.61 -2.05
CA LYS A 91 1.55 16.52 -1.30
C LYS A 91 1.79 16.66 0.20
N HIS A 92 3.03 16.92 0.61
CA HIS A 92 3.38 17.15 2.01
C HIS A 92 2.57 18.32 2.62
N ALA A 93 2.53 19.46 1.94
CA ALA A 93 1.77 20.63 2.40
C ALA A 93 0.26 20.32 2.53
N SER A 94 -0.31 19.57 1.58
CA SER A 94 -1.72 19.18 1.62
C SER A 94 -2.04 18.23 2.77
N LEU A 95 -1.19 17.22 3.00
CA LEU A 95 -1.32 16.28 4.11
C LEU A 95 -1.17 16.97 5.46
N GLN A 96 -0.22 17.88 5.60
CA GLN A 96 -0.01 18.62 6.84
C GLN A 96 -1.22 19.49 7.18
N LYS A 97 -1.85 20.15 6.19
CA LYS A 97 -3.12 20.86 6.38
C LYS A 97 -4.25 19.93 6.81
N SER A 98 -4.36 18.74 6.22
CA SER A 98 -5.37 17.75 6.59
C SER A 98 -5.17 17.21 8.01
N ILE A 99 -3.92 16.97 8.41
CA ILE A 99 -3.55 16.58 9.78
C ILE A 99 -3.97 17.67 10.77
N GLU A 100 -3.65 18.93 10.48
CA GLU A 100 -3.98 20.03 11.38
C GLU A 100 -5.50 20.18 11.55
N LYS A 101 -6.27 20.12 10.45
CA LYS A 101 -7.74 20.11 10.51
C LYS A 101 -8.28 18.95 11.33
N ALA A 102 -7.71 17.76 11.17
CA ALA A 102 -8.11 16.58 11.91
C ALA A 102 -7.76 16.64 13.41
N LYS A 103 -6.65 17.29 13.77
CA LYS A 103 -6.24 17.48 15.17
C LYS A 103 -7.24 18.33 15.94
N ILE A 104 -7.79 19.39 15.34
CA ILE A 104 -8.79 20.27 15.99
C ILE A 104 -9.96 19.44 16.57
N GLY A 105 -10.46 18.45 15.82
CA GLY A 105 -11.55 17.57 16.27
C GLY A 105 -11.12 16.35 17.10
N ARG A 106 -9.82 16.10 17.21
CA ARG A 106 -9.23 14.91 17.89
C ARG A 106 -8.18 15.30 18.93
N CYS A 107 -8.28 16.50 19.50
CA CYS A 107 -7.42 16.86 20.62
C CYS A 107 -7.64 15.86 21.76
N GLU A 108 -6.54 15.29 22.27
CA GLU A 108 -6.53 14.52 23.51
C GLU A 108 -6.66 15.51 24.67
N THR A 109 -7.90 15.92 24.95
CA THR A 109 -8.22 16.72 26.13
C THR A 109 -8.55 15.79 27.31
N GLU A 110 -8.34 16.27 28.53
CA GLU A 110 -8.78 15.57 29.75
C GLU A 110 -10.28 15.28 29.71
N GLU A 111 -11.07 16.19 29.12
CA GLU A 111 -12.50 16.00 28.90
C GLU A 111 -12.79 14.81 27.96
N ARG A 112 -12.07 14.68 26.83
CA ARG A 112 -12.23 13.56 25.89
C ARG A 112 -11.89 12.23 26.55
N THR A 113 -10.80 12.18 27.32
CA THR A 113 -10.42 10.95 28.03
C THR A 113 -11.42 10.58 29.12
N ARG A 114 -11.97 11.57 29.85
CA ARG A 114 -13.06 11.36 30.82
C ARG A 114 -14.32 10.83 30.14
N LEU A 115 -14.78 11.48 29.08
CA LEU A 115 -15.96 11.06 28.32
C LEU A 115 -15.79 9.66 27.70
N ALA A 116 -14.59 9.32 27.22
CA ALA A 116 -14.31 7.99 26.68
C ALA A 116 -14.40 6.90 27.77
N LYS A 117 -13.89 7.17 28.98
CA LYS A 117 -14.04 6.27 30.14
C LYS A 117 -15.50 6.13 30.57
N GLU A 118 -16.22 7.24 30.65
CA GLU A 118 -17.64 7.26 31.00
C GLU A 118 -18.48 6.48 29.99
N LEU A 119 -18.25 6.69 28.69
CA LEU A 119 -18.89 5.94 27.62
C LEU A 119 -18.64 4.42 27.74
N SER A 120 -17.41 4.01 28.08
CA SER A 120 -17.09 2.60 28.33
C SER A 120 -17.90 2.05 29.51
N SER A 121 -17.88 2.75 30.63
CA SER A 121 -18.63 2.38 31.84
C SER A 121 -20.13 2.24 31.56
N LEU A 122 -20.74 3.21 30.85
CA LEU A 122 -22.16 3.18 30.51
C LEU A 122 -22.50 2.03 29.54
N ARG A 123 -21.60 1.69 28.62
CA ARG A 123 -21.79 0.53 27.73
C ARG A 123 -21.78 -0.77 28.52
N ASP A 124 -20.88 -0.92 29.47
CA ASP A 124 -20.80 -2.10 30.33
C ASP A 124 -22.06 -2.23 31.20
N GLN A 125 -22.49 -1.13 31.82
CA GLN A 125 -23.75 -1.08 32.59
C GLN A 125 -24.97 -1.43 31.75
N ARG A 126 -25.07 -0.88 30.53
CA ARG A 126 -26.15 -1.20 29.60
C ARG A 126 -26.17 -2.70 29.28
N GLU A 127 -25.00 -3.30 29.04
CA GLU A 127 -24.92 -4.73 28.74
C GLU A 127 -25.32 -5.60 29.95
N GLN A 128 -24.89 -5.22 31.15
CA GLN A 128 -25.29 -5.88 32.39
C GLN A 128 -26.80 -5.82 32.62
N LEU A 129 -27.39 -4.62 32.52
CA LEU A 129 -28.83 -4.41 32.68
C LEU A 129 -29.63 -5.16 31.62
N LYS A 130 -29.15 -5.17 30.37
CA LYS A 130 -29.80 -5.93 29.29
C LYS A 130 -29.76 -7.43 29.58
N ALA A 131 -28.64 -7.96 30.06
CA ALA A 131 -28.53 -9.36 30.46
C ALA A 131 -29.41 -9.67 31.67
N GLU A 132 -29.58 -8.74 32.61
CA GLU A 132 -30.47 -8.89 33.75
C GLU A 132 -31.95 -8.91 33.33
N VAL A 133 -32.38 -8.00 32.46
CA VAL A 133 -33.74 -7.99 31.90
C VAL A 133 -34.05 -9.29 31.17
N GLU A 134 -33.11 -9.83 30.40
CA GLU A 134 -33.33 -11.10 29.68
C GLU A 134 -33.60 -12.28 30.64
N LYS A 135 -33.03 -12.28 31.85
CA LYS A 135 -33.33 -13.32 32.86
C LYS A 135 -34.78 -13.33 33.31
N TYR A 136 -35.46 -12.18 33.25
CA TYR A 136 -36.84 -12.02 33.73
C TYR A 136 -37.87 -12.02 32.60
N LYS A 137 -37.46 -12.37 31.38
CA LYS A 137 -38.33 -12.36 30.20
C LYS A 137 -39.57 -13.24 30.35
N ASP A 138 -39.44 -14.40 30.99
CA ASP A 138 -40.54 -15.33 31.23
C ASP A 138 -41.44 -14.90 32.42
N CYS A 139 -40.98 -13.93 33.21
CA CYS A 139 -41.74 -13.32 34.30
C CYS A 139 -42.50 -12.07 33.86
N ASP A 140 -42.61 -11.81 32.55
CA ASP A 140 -43.44 -10.74 32.02
C ASP A 140 -44.90 -10.94 32.49
N PRO A 141 -45.53 -9.94 33.13
CA PRO A 141 -46.92 -10.03 33.60
C PRO A 141 -47.89 -10.55 32.54
N GLN A 142 -47.68 -10.23 31.26
CA GLN A 142 -48.52 -10.72 30.18
C GLN A 142 -48.31 -12.22 29.93
N VAL A 143 -47.06 -12.69 29.89
CA VAL A 143 -46.70 -14.12 29.74
C VAL A 143 -47.23 -14.93 30.92
N VAL A 144 -47.07 -14.41 32.15
CA VAL A 144 -47.59 -15.05 33.37
C VAL A 144 -49.11 -15.16 33.33
N GLU A 145 -49.81 -14.13 32.85
CA GLU A 145 -51.27 -14.16 32.75
C GLU A 145 -51.75 -15.14 31.67
N GLU A 146 -51.06 -15.22 30.52
CA GLU A 146 -51.34 -16.22 29.48
C GLU A 146 -51.20 -17.66 30.02
N ILE A 147 -50.14 -17.93 30.78
CA ILE A 147 -49.94 -19.23 31.44
C ILE A 147 -51.04 -19.51 32.47
N ARG A 148 -51.48 -18.50 33.25
CA ARG A 148 -52.59 -18.67 34.20
C ARG A 148 -53.91 -19.02 33.51
N GLN A 149 -54.22 -18.35 32.40
CA GLN A 149 -55.43 -18.64 31.62
C GLN A 149 -55.38 -20.06 31.03
N ALA A 150 -54.23 -20.46 30.48
CA ALA A 150 -54.04 -21.82 29.97
C ALA A 150 -54.20 -22.87 31.08
N ASN A 151 -53.62 -22.64 32.25
CA ASN A 151 -53.76 -23.51 33.42
C ASN A 151 -55.22 -23.64 33.89
N LYS A 152 -56.00 -22.56 33.82
CA LYS A 152 -57.42 -22.60 34.16
C LYS A 152 -58.18 -23.53 33.21
N VAL A 153 -57.97 -23.39 31.90
CA VAL A 153 -58.61 -24.25 30.89
C VAL A 153 -58.19 -25.71 31.06
N ALA A 154 -56.90 -25.98 31.28
CA ALA A 154 -56.38 -27.33 31.50
C ALA A 154 -56.98 -27.98 32.76
N LYS A 155 -57.07 -27.23 33.86
CA LYS A 155 -57.70 -27.68 35.11
C LYS A 155 -59.18 -28.01 34.92
N GLU A 156 -59.93 -27.16 34.23
CA GLU A 156 -61.33 -27.41 33.93
C GLU A 156 -61.50 -28.65 33.04
N ALA A 157 -60.64 -28.84 32.04
CA ALA A 157 -60.66 -30.03 31.19
C ALA A 157 -60.36 -31.32 31.96
N ALA A 158 -59.33 -31.31 32.83
CA ALA A 158 -59.00 -32.44 33.68
C ALA A 158 -60.16 -32.79 34.63
N ASN A 159 -60.76 -31.79 35.27
CA ASN A 159 -61.92 -31.99 36.13
C ASN A 159 -63.11 -32.56 35.38
N ARG A 160 -63.36 -32.13 34.14
CA ARG A 160 -64.41 -32.72 33.29
C ARG A 160 -64.15 -34.20 33.02
N TRP A 161 -62.94 -34.56 32.59
CA TRP A 161 -62.56 -35.95 32.32
C TRP A 161 -62.67 -36.83 33.57
N THR A 162 -62.14 -36.36 34.69
CA THR A 162 -62.26 -37.04 35.99
C THR A 162 -63.73 -37.22 36.39
N GLY A 163 -64.55 -36.17 36.23
CA GLY A 163 -65.99 -36.26 36.48
C GLY A 163 -66.71 -37.26 35.57
N MET A 164 -66.32 -37.36 34.28
CA MET A 164 -66.84 -38.39 33.38
C MET A 164 -66.44 -39.79 33.81
N TYR A 165 -65.22 -39.98 34.33
CA TYR A 165 -64.78 -41.28 34.84
C TYR A 165 -65.62 -41.73 36.04
N TYR A 166 -65.82 -40.86 37.04
CA TYR A 166 -66.67 -41.18 38.20
C TYR A 166 -68.14 -41.39 37.81
N ASN A 167 -68.71 -40.54 36.95
CA ASN A 167 -70.11 -40.68 36.51
C ASN A 167 -70.38 -41.93 35.65
N ASN A 168 -69.35 -42.51 35.02
CA ASN A 168 -69.45 -43.77 34.28
C ASN A 168 -69.13 -45.00 35.15
N ALA A 169 -68.39 -44.84 36.25
CA ALA A 169 -68.16 -45.90 37.22
C ALA A 169 -69.44 -46.27 38.00
N ASP A 170 -70.35 -45.31 38.21
CA ASP A 170 -71.66 -45.54 38.83
C ASP A 170 -72.71 -46.19 37.90
N LYS A 171 -72.34 -46.49 36.63
CA LYS A 171 -73.22 -47.09 35.61
C LYS A 171 -72.86 -48.55 35.26
N LEU A 172 -71.93 -49.16 35.98
CA LEU A 172 -71.61 -50.60 35.95
C LEU A 172 -72.11 -51.26 37.23
#